data_AF-A0A8S2W273-F1
#
_entry.id   AF-A0A8S2W273-F1
#
_cell.length_a   1.000
_cell.length_b   1.000
_cell.length_c   1.000
_cell.angle_alpha   90.00
_cell.angle_beta   90.00
_cell.angle_gamma   90.00
#
_symmetry.space_group_name_H-M   'P 1'
#
loop_
_entity.id
_entity.type
_entity.pdbx_description
1 polymer ?
#
loop_
_entity_poly.entity_id
_entity_poly.type
_entity_poly.pdbx_seq_one_letter_code
_entity_poly.pdbx_strand_id
1 'polypeptide(L)' 'MVPLMERIANQLCDRVARSINVRTLFSYQPSEIIEKCTEAKDMLERWKQVTVETFKIFNL' A
#
# COMPACT_ATOMS: atom_id res chain seq x y z
N MET A 1 -18.72 -8.06 -1.78
CA MET A 1 -17.57 -7.68 -0.92
C MET A 1 -16.24 -7.82 -1.65
N VAL A 2 -15.92 -8.97 -2.24
CA VAL A 2 -14.65 -9.21 -2.98
C VAL A 2 -14.31 -8.15 -4.04
N PRO A 3 -15.23 -7.71 -4.93
CA PRO A 3 -14.89 -6.74 -5.97
C PRO A 3 -14.56 -5.33 -5.44
N LEU A 4 -15.12 -4.96 -4.27
CA LEU A 4 -14.85 -3.67 -3.64
C LEU A 4 -13.47 -3.66 -2.99
N MET A 5 -13.08 -4.75 -2.31
CA MET A 5 -11.74 -4.87 -1.74
C MET A 5 -10.67 -4.87 -2.84
N GLU A 6 -10.92 -5.56 -3.96
CA GLU A 6 -10.04 -5.53 -5.12
C GLU A 6 -9.87 -4.10 -5.67
N ARG A 7 -10.97 -3.34 -5.80
CA ARG A 7 -10.90 -1.95 -6.26
C ARG A 7 -10.10 -1.06 -5.32
N ILE A 8 -10.23 -1.24 -4.01
CA ILE A 8 -9.46 -0.47 -3.01
C ILE A 8 -7.99 -0.87 -3.06
N ALA A 9 -7.68 -2.17 -3.18
CA ALA A 9 -6.31 -2.66 -3.32
C ALA A 9 -5.62 -2.04 -4.53
N ASN A 10 -6.30 -1.98 -5.68
CA ASN A 10 -5.78 -1.33 -6.90
C ASN A 10 -5.50 0.17 -6.67
N GLN A 11 -6.40 0.90 -6.02
CA GLN A 11 -6.18 2.32 -5.73
C GLN A 11 -4.99 2.55 -4.78
N LEU A 12 -4.77 1.66 -3.81
CA LEU A 12 -3.62 1.72 -2.91
C LEU A 12 -2.31 1.42 -3.66
N CYS A 13 -2.30 0.40 -4.52
CA CYS A 13 -1.17 0.11 -5.39
C CYS A 13 -0.81 1.31 -6.28
N ASP A 14 -1.80 1.96 -6.90
CA ASP A 14 -1.60 3.15 -7.73
C ASP A 14 -1.05 4.34 -6.92
N ARG A 15 -1.42 4.46 -5.65
CA ARG A 15 -0.90 5.51 -4.75
C ARG A 15 0.55 5.23 -4.36
N VAL A 16 0.86 3.97 -4.03
CA VAL A 16 2.24 3.56 -3.72
C VAL A 16 3.16 3.71 -4.93
N ALA A 17 2.72 3.30 -6.13
CA ALA A 17 3.50 3.44 -7.36
C ALA A 17 3.81 4.91 -7.71
N ARG A 18 2.89 5.83 -7.38
CA ARG A 18 3.12 7.28 -7.52
C ARG A 18 4.09 7.84 -6.47
N SER A 19 4.06 7.31 -5.25
CA SER A 19 4.96 7.73 -4.17
C SER A 19 6.39 7.18 -4.36
N ILE A 20 6.50 5.92 -4.83
CA ILE A 20 7.76 5.20 -5.04
C ILE A 20 7.92 4.94 -6.53
N ASN A 21 8.29 5.99 -7.27
CA ASN A 21 8.70 5.83 -8.65
C ASN A 21 10.17 5.40 -8.68
N VAL A 22 10.44 4.11 -8.93
CA VAL A 22 11.80 3.54 -8.98
C VAL A 22 12.76 4.24 -9.96
N ARG A 23 12.24 4.93 -10.98
CA ARG A 23 13.07 5.71 -11.93
C ARG A 23 13.61 7.00 -11.32
N THR A 24 12.89 7.58 -10.35
CA THR A 24 13.24 8.84 -9.68
C THR A 24 13.56 8.65 -8.20
N LEU A 25 13.36 7.45 -7.65
CA LEU A 25 13.56 7.19 -6.22
C LEU A 25 14.99 7.47 -5.78
N PHE A 26 15.97 7.11 -6.60
CA PHE A 26 17.39 7.31 -6.29
C PHE A 26 17.88 8.76 -6.50
N SER A 27 17.01 9.69 -6.92
CA SER A 27 17.36 11.12 -6.96
C SER A 27 17.12 11.83 -5.63
N TYR A 28 16.49 11.18 -4.65
CA TYR A 28 16.25 11.72 -3.31
C TYR A 28 17.40 11.39 -2.36
N GLN A 29 17.44 12.08 -1.22
CA GLN A 29 18.38 11.74 -0.15
C GLN A 29 18.03 10.38 0.47
N PRO A 30 19.01 9.61 0.97
CA PRO A 30 18.77 8.29 1.56
C PRO A 30 17.69 8.30 2.66
N SER A 31 17.64 9.35 3.49
CA SER A 31 16.61 9.52 4.53
C SER A 31 15.21 9.62 3.94
N GLU A 32 15.03 10.39 2.87
CA GLU A 32 13.74 10.56 2.19
C GLU A 32 13.31 9.26 1.48
N ILE A 33 14.26 8.50 0.93
CA ILE A 33 13.99 7.19 0.34
C ILE A 33 13.47 6.22 1.41
N ILE A 34 14.14 6.16 2.56
CA ILE A 34 13.73 5.30 3.68
C ILE A 34 12.35 5.69 4.17
N GLU A 35 12.09 6.99 4.35
CA GLU A 35 10.79 7.51 4.80
C GLU A 35 9.67 7.11 3.82
N LYS A 36 9.84 7.41 2.53
CA LYS A 36 8.85 7.07 1.48
C LYS A 36 8.58 5.58 1.39
N CYS A 37 9.63 4.76 1.46
CA CYS A 37 9.52 3.30 1.44
C CYS A 37 8.80 2.77 2.69
N THR A 38 9.07 3.35 3.86
CA THR A 38 8.45 2.95 5.12
C THR A 38 6.96 3.31 5.13
N GLU A 39 6.62 4.53 4.73
CA GLU A 39 5.22 4.98 4.68
C GLU A 39 4.38 4.12 3.72
N ALA A 40 4.92 3.81 2.53
CA ALA A 40 4.23 2.94 1.58
C ALA A 40 4.05 1.51 2.13
N LYS A 41 5.07 0.97 2.78
CA LYS A 41 5.01 -0.36 3.40
C LYS A 41 3.94 -0.39 4.50
N ASP A 42 3.94 0.59 5.40
CA ASP A 42 3.00 0.65 6.51
C ASP A 42 1.55 0.77 6.02
N MET A 43 1.32 1.55 4.96
CA MET A 43 0.02 1.65 4.31
C MET A 43 -0.47 0.29 3.78
N LEU A 44 0.40 -0.46 3.08
CA LEU A 44 0.06 -1.75 2.51
C LEU A 44 -0.16 -2.84 3.57
N GLU A 45 0.68 -2.86 4.62
CA GLU A 45 0.48 -3.79 5.74
C GLU A 45 -0.81 -3.49 6.50
N ARG A 46 -1.13 -2.21 6.72
CA ARG A 46 -2.39 -1.82 7.36
C ARG A 46 -3.60 -2.21 6.51
N TRP A 47 -3.52 -2.05 5.18
CA TRP A 47 -4.56 -2.53 4.27
C TRP A 47 -4.74 -4.05 4.37
N LYS A 48 -3.64 -4.81 4.35
CA LYS A 48 -3.67 -6.27 4.49
C LYS A 48 -4.31 -6.70 5.82
N GLN A 49 -3.96 -6.06 6.93
CA GLN A 49 -4.57 -6.33 8.24
C GLN A 49 -6.09 -6.12 8.21
N VAL A 50 -6.54 -4.95 7.73
CA VAL A 50 -7.97 -4.64 7.59
C VAL A 50 -8.67 -5.64 6.67
N THR A 51 -8.02 -6.05 5.58
CA THR A 51 -8.54 -7.05 4.65
C THR A 51 -8.75 -8.38 5.36
N VAL A 52 -7.73 -8.89 6.06
CA VAL A 52 -7.81 -10.16 6.81
C VAL A 52 -8.89 -10.10 7.90
N GLU A 53 -8.99 -9.01 8.65
CA GLU A 53 -10.04 -8.82 9.66
C GLU A 53 -11.43 -8.80 9.04
N THR A 54 -11.59 -8.10 7.92
CA THR A 54 -12.85 -8.02 7.17
C THR A 54 -13.27 -9.41 6.70
N PHE A 55 -12.38 -10.18 6.08
CA PHE A 55 -12.67 -11.56 5.65
C PHE A 55 -13.14 -12.45 6.81
N LYS A 56 -12.48 -12.36 7.98
CA LYS A 56 -12.89 -13.10 9.19
C LYS A 56 -14.30 -12.75 9.65
N ILE A 57 -14.68 -11.47 9.63
CA ILE A 57 -16.02 -11.01 10.03
C ILE A 57 -17.10 -11.57 9.08
N PHE A 58 -16.80 -11.62 7.79
CA PHE A 58 -17.76 -12.05 6.77
C PHE A 58 -17.82 -13.57 6.54
N ASN A 59 -17.06 -14.40 7.29
CA ASN A 59 -16.94 -15.86 7.08
C ASN A 59 -16.71 -16.23 5.60
N LEU A 60 -15.91 -15.42 4.89
CA LEU A 60 -15.46 -15.68 3.52
C LEU A 60 -14.11 -16.40 3.53
#